data_AF-A0A3P5WZ72-F1
#
_entry.id   AF-A0A3P5WZ72-F1
#
_cell.length_a   1.000
_cell.length_b   1.000
_cell.length_c   1.000
_cell.angle_alpha   90.00
_cell.angle_beta   90.00
_cell.angle_gamma   90.00
#
_symmetry.space_group_name_H-M   'P 1'
#
loop_
_entity.id
_entity.type
_entity.pdbx_description
1 polymer ?
#
loop_
_entity_poly.entity_id
_entity_poly.type
_entity_poly.pdbx_seq_one_letter_code
_entity_poly.pdbx_strand_id
1 'polypeptide(L)'
;MSEEAEWRFWRPGNPTLWGVLFSIALAGVTIWLARRDWCYSSDSGELICMVKWQAFLASSPNEVGDALAGFAGVLAFIWVAVTVALQSAQLRAQREELRLTRKEMEEQRKATQDMARSLAREAAIFEDEQLRRNQAESWAVVQELINTFRRRFPVDPEYRPIKWLVKGKDPRVLGYERGDTNLRDLRDDEFMSRALGAVRKHCHSQVMKAMRSGESMERTGDVLLAELHDLIRRMLGHTGQLAGARRIFLEACKLSEWDMVLTDLRSAGAPAGGGK
;
A
#
# COMPACT_ATOMS: atom_id res chain seq x y z
N MET A 1 12.42 -39.79 19.91
CA MET A 1 13.06 -39.43 21.19
C MET A 1 14.49 -39.91 21.08
N SER A 2 15.40 -38.98 20.77
CA SER A 2 16.68 -39.25 20.13
C SER A 2 17.75 -39.75 21.11
N GLU A 3 18.62 -40.65 20.63
CA GLU A 3 19.84 -41.13 21.30
C GLU A 3 20.77 -39.99 21.78
N GLU A 4 20.60 -38.77 21.27
CA GLU A 4 21.36 -37.60 21.71
C GLU A 4 21.04 -37.13 23.15
N ALA A 5 19.87 -37.50 23.70
CA ALA A 5 19.52 -37.13 25.07
C ALA A 5 20.32 -37.92 26.11
N GLU A 6 20.70 -39.17 25.80
CA GLU A 6 21.32 -40.09 26.75
C GLU A 6 22.79 -39.73 27.02
N TRP A 7 23.54 -39.31 25.98
CA TRP A 7 24.94 -38.88 26.10
C TRP A 7 25.14 -37.52 26.81
N ARG A 8 24.07 -36.75 27.04
CA ARG A 8 24.16 -35.48 27.79
C ARG A 8 24.16 -35.68 29.31
N PHE A 9 23.68 -36.82 29.81
CA PHE A 9 23.60 -37.06 31.25
C PHE A 9 24.98 -37.15 31.91
N TRP A 10 25.93 -37.84 31.25
CA TRP A 10 27.28 -38.11 31.78
C TRP A 10 28.33 -37.03 31.49
N ARG A 11 27.94 -35.85 31.01
CA ARG A 11 28.90 -34.78 30.76
C ARG A 11 29.42 -34.21 32.09
N PRO A 12 30.74 -33.94 32.22
CA PRO A 12 31.34 -33.46 33.47
C PRO A 12 30.80 -32.10 33.97
N GLY A 13 30.04 -31.37 33.14
CA GLY A 13 29.34 -30.13 33.50
C GLY A 13 27.86 -30.28 33.89
N ASN A 14 27.31 -31.49 33.97
CA ASN A 14 25.89 -31.69 34.31
C ASN A 14 25.68 -31.68 35.84
N PRO A 15 24.88 -30.74 36.40
CA PRO A 15 24.63 -30.69 37.85
C PRO A 15 23.95 -31.95 38.40
N THR A 16 23.21 -32.69 37.57
CA THR A 16 22.55 -33.94 38.00
C THR A 16 23.55 -35.06 38.29
N LEU A 17 24.64 -35.16 37.52
CA LEU A 17 25.72 -36.12 37.77
C LEU A 17 26.36 -35.86 39.13
N TRP A 18 26.66 -34.59 39.43
CA TRP A 18 27.19 -34.19 40.74
C TRP A 18 26.20 -34.49 41.86
N GLY A 19 24.90 -34.26 41.67
CA GLY A 19 23.86 -34.63 42.63
C GLY A 19 23.84 -36.12 42.97
N VAL A 20 23.92 -36.98 41.94
CA VAL A 20 23.99 -38.44 42.11
C VAL A 20 25.28 -38.85 42.81
N LEU A 21 26.43 -38.32 42.40
CA LEU A 21 27.72 -38.59 43.04
C LEU A 21 27.73 -38.17 44.51
N PHE A 22 27.21 -36.98 44.85
CA PHE A 22 27.08 -36.53 46.23
C PHE A 22 26.11 -37.39 47.03
N SER A 23 25.00 -37.86 46.43
CA SER A 23 24.06 -38.76 47.09
C SER A 23 24.68 -40.13 47.39
N ILE A 24 25.43 -40.69 46.43
CA ILE A 24 26.18 -41.95 46.61
C ILE A 24 27.26 -41.77 47.68
N ALA A 25 28.01 -40.66 47.65
CA ALA A 25 29.03 -40.36 48.63
C ALA A 25 28.43 -40.21 50.04
N LEU A 26 27.31 -39.49 50.17
CA LEU A 26 26.58 -39.33 51.42
C LEU A 26 26.10 -40.70 51.96
N ALA A 27 25.46 -41.50 51.11
CA ALA A 27 25.02 -42.85 51.49
C ALA A 27 26.19 -43.74 51.92
N GLY A 28 27.31 -43.68 51.17
CA GLY A 28 28.54 -44.40 51.52
C GLY A 28 29.11 -43.99 52.87
N VAL A 29 29.16 -42.69 53.16
CA VAL A 29 29.58 -42.15 54.47
C VAL A 29 28.63 -42.60 55.58
N THR A 30 27.32 -42.54 55.37
CA THR A 30 26.32 -42.99 56.34
C THR A 30 26.45 -44.49 56.64
N ILE A 31 26.60 -45.33 55.61
CA ILE A 31 26.81 -46.78 55.78
C ILE A 31 28.13 -47.05 56.50
N TRP A 32 29.19 -46.33 56.15
CA TRP A 32 30.50 -46.45 56.81
C TRP A 32 30.43 -46.07 58.29
N LEU A 33 29.73 -44.98 58.64
CA LEU A 33 29.50 -44.58 60.02
C LEU A 33 28.64 -45.58 60.79
N ALA A 34 27.63 -46.17 60.14
CA ALA A 34 26.75 -47.18 60.74
C ALA A 34 27.48 -48.50 61.08
N ARG A 35 28.58 -48.80 60.37
CA ARG A 35 29.44 -49.98 60.63
C ARG A 35 30.48 -49.77 61.72
N ARG A 36 30.66 -48.56 62.25
CA ARG A 36 31.59 -48.32 63.36
C ARG A 36 31.01 -48.84 64.67
N ASP A 37 31.84 -49.52 65.45
CA ASP A 37 31.48 -49.96 66.80
C ASP A 37 31.31 -48.77 67.74
N TRP A 38 30.39 -48.90 68.68
CA TRP A 38 30.24 -47.97 69.80
C TRP A 38 30.27 -48.76 71.10
N CYS A 39 31.15 -48.35 72.01
CA CYS A 39 31.25 -48.94 73.34
C CYS A 39 30.79 -47.91 74.37
N TYR A 40 30.03 -48.36 75.36
CA TYR A 40 29.64 -47.57 76.52
C TYR A 40 29.91 -48.38 77.79
N SER A 41 30.18 -47.69 78.90
CA SER A 41 30.34 -48.33 80.19
C SER A 41 28.98 -48.47 80.86
N SER A 42 28.62 -49.69 81.24
CA SER A 42 27.43 -49.96 82.05
C SER A 42 27.67 -49.57 83.52
N ASP A 43 26.61 -49.38 84.32
CA ASP A 43 26.70 -49.04 85.75
C ASP A 43 27.45 -50.10 86.58
N SER A 44 27.58 -51.32 86.04
CA SER A 44 28.41 -52.40 86.60
C SER A 44 29.91 -52.25 86.36
N GLY A 45 30.34 -51.24 85.59
CA GLY A 45 31.73 -51.05 85.16
C GLY A 45 32.17 -51.94 83.98
N GLU A 46 31.27 -52.75 83.43
CA GLU A 46 31.56 -53.60 82.27
C GLU A 46 31.43 -52.80 80.96
N LEU A 47 32.42 -52.95 80.06
CA LEU A 47 32.43 -52.29 78.76
C LEU A 47 31.68 -53.15 77.74
N ILE A 48 30.49 -52.71 77.34
CA ILE A 48 29.70 -53.39 76.31
C ILE A 48 29.89 -52.66 74.98
N CYS A 49 30.36 -53.38 73.97
CA CYS A 49 30.54 -52.87 72.61
C CYS A 49 29.48 -53.46 71.68
N MET A 50 28.78 -52.61 70.94
CA MET A 50 27.79 -53.01 69.95
C MET A 50 28.01 -52.26 68.64
N VAL A 51 27.66 -52.89 67.52
CA VAL A 51 27.64 -52.20 66.23
C VAL A 51 26.49 -51.18 66.23
N LYS A 52 26.75 -49.95 65.78
CA LYS A 52 25.74 -48.87 65.75
C LYS A 52 24.47 -49.25 65.00
N TRP A 53 24.56 -50.13 64.00
CA TRP A 53 23.41 -50.66 63.29
C TRP A 53 22.47 -51.50 64.17
N GLN A 54 23.01 -52.34 65.06
CA GLN A 54 22.18 -53.12 66.00
C GLN A 54 21.52 -52.20 67.02
N ALA A 55 22.25 -51.19 67.51
CA ALA A 55 21.70 -50.17 68.39
C ALA A 55 20.56 -49.40 67.69
N PHE A 56 20.73 -49.01 66.44
CA PHE A 56 19.69 -48.34 65.65
C PHE A 56 18.43 -49.19 65.46
N LEU A 57 18.57 -50.51 65.22
CA LEU A 57 17.43 -51.42 65.11
C LEU A 57 16.72 -51.68 66.45
N ALA A 58 17.45 -51.56 67.56
CA ALA A 58 16.92 -51.72 68.92
C ALA A 58 16.38 -50.40 69.52
N SER A 59 16.70 -49.24 68.91
CA SER A 59 16.26 -47.92 69.35
C SER A 59 14.74 -47.75 69.29
N SER A 60 14.25 -46.81 70.11
CA SER A 60 12.83 -46.45 70.06
C SER A 60 12.46 -45.85 68.69
N PRO A 61 11.21 -46.03 68.21
CA PRO A 61 10.78 -45.50 66.92
C PRO A 61 11.02 -43.99 66.74
N ASN A 62 11.03 -43.21 67.81
CA ASN A 62 11.26 -41.77 67.76
C ASN A 62 12.70 -41.42 67.38
N GLU A 63 13.70 -42.10 67.97
CA GLU A 63 15.11 -41.89 67.67
C GLU A 63 15.48 -42.31 66.25
N VAL A 64 14.87 -43.40 65.77
CA VAL A 64 14.98 -43.86 64.38
C VAL A 64 14.42 -42.79 63.43
N GLY A 65 13.29 -42.20 63.79
CA GLY A 65 12.66 -41.09 63.06
C GLY A 65 13.58 -39.87 62.95
N ASP A 66 14.19 -39.44 64.05
CA ASP A 66 15.09 -38.28 64.09
C ASP A 66 16.33 -38.47 63.21
N ALA A 67 16.95 -39.65 63.25
CA ALA A 67 18.10 -39.97 62.41
C ALA A 67 17.76 -40.02 60.91
N LEU A 68 16.62 -40.62 60.56
CA LEU A 68 16.12 -40.66 59.18
C LEU A 68 15.74 -39.27 58.69
N ALA A 69 15.11 -38.45 59.52
CA ALA A 69 14.76 -37.07 59.20
C ALA A 69 16.01 -36.22 58.93
N GLY A 70 17.07 -36.39 59.72
CA GLY A 70 18.36 -35.74 59.49
C GLY A 70 18.98 -36.13 58.13
N PHE A 71 19.02 -37.42 57.81
CA PHE A 71 19.54 -37.91 56.53
C PHE A 71 18.69 -37.41 55.34
N ALA A 72 17.37 -37.52 55.44
CA ALA A 72 16.45 -37.04 54.42
C ALA A 72 16.56 -35.53 54.21
N GLY A 73 16.79 -34.75 55.28
CA GLY A 73 17.00 -33.31 55.21
C GLY A 73 18.23 -32.93 54.38
N VAL A 74 19.38 -33.57 54.63
CA VAL A 74 20.61 -33.32 53.86
C VAL A 74 20.44 -33.74 52.39
N LEU A 75 19.82 -34.89 52.15
CA LEU A 75 19.55 -35.37 50.79
C LEU A 75 18.63 -34.41 50.03
N ALA A 76 17.57 -33.93 50.67
CA ALA A 76 16.67 -32.94 50.08
C ALA A 76 17.41 -31.64 49.74
N PHE A 77 18.30 -31.17 50.62
CA PHE A 77 19.10 -29.98 50.37
C PHE A 77 20.03 -30.11 49.16
N ILE A 78 20.69 -31.26 48.98
CA ILE A 78 21.52 -31.55 47.80
C ILE A 78 20.68 -31.41 46.52
N TRP A 79 19.49 -32.01 46.50
CA TRP A 79 18.62 -31.94 45.33
C TRP A 79 18.08 -30.53 45.05
N VAL A 80 17.81 -29.73 46.08
CA VAL A 80 17.47 -28.31 45.90
C VAL A 80 18.62 -27.52 45.25
N ALA A 81 19.86 -27.75 45.67
CA ALA A 81 21.02 -27.10 45.04
C ALA A 81 21.18 -27.51 43.56
N VAL A 82 20.97 -28.79 43.26
CA VAL A 82 20.99 -29.33 41.89
C VAL A 82 19.91 -28.69 41.02
N THR A 83 18.68 -28.53 41.52
CA THR A 83 17.60 -27.93 40.75
C THR A 83 17.85 -26.45 40.49
N VAL A 84 18.38 -25.69 41.46
CA VAL A 84 18.78 -24.28 41.25
C VAL A 84 19.90 -24.16 40.21
N ALA A 85 20.91 -25.04 40.27
CA ALA A 85 21.99 -25.07 39.28
C ALA A 85 21.44 -25.36 37.88
N LEU A 86 20.53 -26.32 37.74
CA LEU A 86 19.88 -26.66 36.48
C LEU A 86 19.05 -25.48 35.93
N GLN A 87 18.24 -24.84 36.78
CA GLN A 87 17.45 -23.67 36.40
C GLN A 87 18.35 -22.50 35.95
N SER A 88 19.49 -22.28 36.62
CA SER A 88 20.43 -21.23 36.24
C SER A 88 21.04 -21.45 34.85
N ALA A 89 21.31 -22.70 34.47
CA ALA A 89 21.82 -23.05 33.15
C ALA A 89 20.75 -22.84 32.06
N GLN A 90 19.50 -23.20 32.34
CA GLN A 90 18.37 -22.98 31.42
C GLN A 90 18.16 -21.49 31.16
N LEU A 91 18.21 -20.65 32.20
CA LEU A 91 18.07 -19.19 32.04
C LEU A 91 19.21 -18.57 31.21
N ARG A 92 20.44 -19.08 31.32
CA ARG A 92 21.55 -18.62 30.47
C ARG A 92 21.33 -18.98 29.01
N ALA A 93 20.89 -20.20 28.73
CA ALA A 93 20.57 -20.64 27.37
C ALA A 93 19.43 -19.82 26.76
N GLN A 94 18.34 -19.60 27.52
CA GLN A 94 17.22 -18.76 27.07
C GLN A 94 17.63 -17.31 26.79
N ARG A 95 18.54 -16.73 27.59
CA ARG A 95 19.05 -15.37 27.34
C ARG A 95 19.83 -15.28 26.04
N GLU A 96 20.64 -16.28 25.73
CA GLU A 96 21.39 -16.30 24.48
C GLU A 96 20.46 -16.48 23.28
N GLU A 97 19.46 -17.35 23.39
CA GLU A 97 18.42 -17.51 22.38
C GLU A 97 17.68 -16.20 22.13
N LEU A 98 17.21 -15.52 23.19
CA LEU A 98 16.56 -14.21 23.08
C LEU A 98 17.47 -13.14 22.45
N ARG A 99 18.78 -13.20 22.70
CA ARG A 99 19.75 -12.27 22.10
C ARG A 99 19.86 -12.50 20.59
N LEU A 100 19.92 -13.76 20.16
CA LEU A 100 19.94 -14.14 18.74
C LEU A 100 18.62 -13.77 18.06
N THR A 101 17.47 -14.08 18.66
CA THR A 101 16.14 -13.70 18.12
C THR A 101 16.01 -12.19 17.95
N ARG A 102 16.50 -11.38 18.90
CA ARG A 102 16.47 -9.91 18.76
C ARG A 102 17.30 -9.43 17.58
N LYS A 103 18.47 -10.03 17.34
CA LYS A 103 19.33 -9.70 16.20
C LYS A 103 18.63 -10.05 14.88
N GLU A 104 18.04 -11.23 14.79
CA GLU A 104 17.28 -11.65 13.60
C GLU A 104 16.06 -10.75 13.34
N MET A 105 15.32 -10.37 14.38
CA MET A 105 14.21 -9.43 14.27
C MET A 105 14.67 -8.04 13.78
N GLU A 106 15.85 -7.58 14.20
CA GLU A 106 16.42 -6.31 13.73
C GLU A 106 16.78 -6.38 12.23
N GLU A 107 17.39 -7.48 11.79
CA GLU A 107 17.70 -7.72 10.39
C GLU A 107 16.44 -7.85 9.53
N GLN A 108 15.41 -8.54 10.02
CA GLN A 108 14.09 -8.62 9.37
C GLN A 108 13.44 -7.25 9.24
N ARG A 109 13.50 -6.40 10.27
CA ARG A 109 12.96 -5.03 10.20
C ARG A 109 13.65 -4.20 9.12
N LYS A 110 14.98 -4.31 8.99
CA LYS A 110 15.74 -3.62 7.93
C LYS A 110 15.32 -4.11 6.54
N ALA A 111 15.23 -5.42 6.34
CA ALA A 111 14.78 -6.01 5.08
C ALA A 111 13.35 -5.56 4.69
N THR A 112 12.42 -5.56 5.66
CA THR A 112 11.04 -5.08 5.43
C THR A 112 11.00 -3.59 5.10
N GLN A 113 11.84 -2.77 5.75
CA GLN A 113 11.92 -1.34 5.45
C GLN A 113 12.46 -1.08 4.03
N ASP A 114 13.46 -1.85 3.60
CA ASP A 114 14.03 -1.73 2.26
C ASP A 114 13.04 -2.22 1.19
N MET A 115 12.29 -3.28 1.47
CA MET A 115 11.18 -3.74 0.62
C MET A 115 10.07 -2.69 0.51
N ALA A 116 9.69 -2.04 1.63
CA ALA A 116 8.71 -0.96 1.60
C ALA A 116 9.19 0.22 0.74
N ARG A 117 10.49 0.53 0.79
CA ARG A 117 11.10 1.58 -0.04
C ARG A 117 11.14 1.22 -1.52
N SER A 118 11.41 -0.03 -1.88
CA SER A 118 11.38 -0.46 -3.29
C SER A 118 9.96 -0.40 -3.84
N LEU A 119 8.98 -0.91 -3.11
CA LEU A 119 7.57 -0.85 -3.48
C LEU A 119 7.07 0.59 -3.65
N ALA A 120 7.48 1.51 -2.76
CA ALA A 120 7.12 2.93 -2.89
C ALA A 120 7.69 3.56 -4.18
N ARG A 121 8.91 3.17 -4.59
CA ARG A 121 9.51 3.65 -5.85
C ARG A 121 8.78 3.06 -7.06
N GLU A 122 8.45 1.78 -7.03
CA GLU A 122 7.69 1.12 -8.11
C GLU A 122 6.30 1.73 -8.27
N ALA A 123 5.61 2.01 -7.16
CA ALA A 123 4.30 2.68 -7.17
C ALA A 123 4.39 4.07 -7.82
N ALA A 124 5.41 4.87 -7.48
CA ALA A 124 5.60 6.19 -8.07
C ALA A 124 5.88 6.13 -9.59
N ILE A 125 6.64 5.14 -10.05
CA ILE A 125 6.88 4.91 -11.49
C ILE A 125 5.58 4.54 -12.20
N PHE A 126 4.78 3.65 -11.59
CA PHE A 126 3.52 3.21 -12.14
C PHE A 126 2.49 4.36 -12.24
N GLU A 127 2.43 5.22 -11.22
CA GLU A 127 1.58 6.42 -11.24
C GLU A 127 1.97 7.38 -12.38
N ASP A 128 3.26 7.65 -12.58
CA ASP A 128 3.74 8.49 -13.70
C ASP A 128 3.43 7.83 -15.05
N GLU A 129 3.61 6.51 -15.17
CA GLU A 129 3.29 5.78 -16.40
C GLU A 129 1.79 5.82 -16.72
N GLN A 130 0.92 5.62 -15.72
CA GLN A 130 -0.52 5.75 -15.90
C GLN A 130 -0.91 7.16 -16.32
N LEU A 131 -0.33 8.18 -15.71
CA LEU A 131 -0.59 9.57 -16.07
C LEU A 131 -0.19 9.83 -17.54
N ARG A 132 0.96 9.32 -17.98
CA ARG A 132 1.41 9.45 -19.37
C ARG A 132 0.51 8.70 -20.35
N ARG A 133 0.03 7.50 -19.99
CA ARG A 133 -0.92 6.73 -20.81
C ARG A 133 -2.24 7.46 -20.95
N ASN A 134 -2.81 7.94 -19.84
CA ASN A 134 -4.03 8.74 -19.84
C ASN A 134 -3.87 9.99 -20.71
N GLN A 135 -2.75 10.72 -20.58
CA GLN A 135 -2.46 11.88 -21.43
C GLN A 135 -2.29 11.54 -22.91
N ALA A 136 -1.71 10.39 -23.23
CA ALA A 136 -1.54 9.91 -24.60
C ALA A 136 -2.89 9.51 -25.22
N GLU A 137 -3.73 8.80 -24.47
CA GLU A 137 -5.08 8.40 -24.87
C GLU A 137 -5.98 9.61 -25.08
N SER A 138 -6.05 10.55 -24.13
CA SER A 138 -6.82 11.79 -24.28
C SER A 138 -6.35 12.61 -25.48
N TRP A 139 -5.04 12.63 -25.76
CA TRP A 139 -4.51 13.32 -26.94
C TRP A 139 -4.88 12.62 -28.24
N ALA A 140 -4.83 11.28 -28.28
CA ALA A 140 -5.26 10.51 -29.45
C ALA A 140 -6.73 10.79 -29.77
N VAL A 141 -7.60 10.84 -28.75
CA VAL A 141 -9.01 11.21 -28.92
C VAL A 141 -9.16 12.65 -29.42
N VAL A 142 -8.45 13.62 -28.84
CA VAL A 142 -8.48 15.01 -29.34
C VAL A 142 -8.02 15.10 -30.79
N GLN A 143 -6.97 14.38 -31.16
CA GLN A 143 -6.48 14.30 -32.53
C GLN A 143 -7.51 13.70 -33.49
N GLU A 144 -8.21 12.64 -33.07
CA GLU A 144 -9.31 12.07 -33.84
C GLU A 144 -10.46 13.07 -34.01
N LEU A 145 -10.79 13.84 -32.97
CA LEU A 145 -11.81 14.90 -33.03
C LEU A 145 -11.38 16.04 -33.96
N ILE A 146 -10.12 16.49 -33.91
CA ILE A 146 -9.56 17.50 -34.83
C ILE A 146 -9.61 16.99 -36.28
N ASN A 147 -9.22 15.74 -36.52
CA ASN A 147 -9.28 15.13 -37.85
C ASN A 147 -10.72 14.97 -38.35
N THR A 148 -11.66 14.65 -37.46
CA THR A 148 -13.08 14.60 -37.78
C THR A 148 -13.61 15.99 -38.11
N PHE A 149 -13.23 17.00 -37.33
CA PHE A 149 -13.54 18.40 -37.61
C PHE A 149 -12.97 18.82 -38.97
N ARG A 150 -11.71 18.49 -39.29
CA ARG A 150 -11.06 18.77 -40.59
C ARG A 150 -11.75 18.10 -41.78
N ARG A 151 -12.16 16.84 -41.62
CA ARG A 151 -12.90 16.09 -42.67
C ARG A 151 -14.31 16.64 -42.88
N ARG A 152 -14.98 17.01 -41.80
CA ARG A 152 -16.39 17.43 -41.80
C ARG A 152 -16.59 18.91 -42.15
N PHE A 153 -15.58 19.74 -41.91
CA PHE A 153 -15.52 21.14 -42.34
C PHE A 153 -14.58 21.32 -43.54
N PRO A 154 -14.86 20.70 -44.70
CA PRO A 154 -14.14 21.05 -45.91
C PRO A 154 -14.55 22.46 -46.34
N VAL A 155 -13.56 23.20 -46.85
CA VAL A 155 -13.74 24.30 -47.80
C VAL A 155 -14.21 23.70 -49.13
N ASP A 156 -15.28 22.90 -49.09
CA ASP A 156 -15.87 22.34 -50.29
C ASP A 156 -16.53 23.49 -51.06
N PRO A 157 -16.29 23.68 -52.36
CA PRO A 157 -17.00 24.69 -53.14
C PRO A 157 -18.52 24.50 -53.14
N GLU A 158 -19.02 23.30 -52.81
CA GLU A 158 -20.44 23.00 -52.58
C GLU A 158 -20.89 23.18 -51.12
N TYR A 159 -19.97 23.47 -50.19
CA TYR A 159 -20.30 23.69 -48.79
C TYR A 159 -21.22 24.89 -48.67
N ARG A 160 -22.48 24.64 -48.32
CA ARG A 160 -23.42 25.72 -48.03
C ARG A 160 -22.97 26.33 -46.70
N PRO A 161 -22.47 27.58 -46.67
CA PRO A 161 -22.16 28.21 -45.40
C PRO A 161 -23.40 28.17 -44.51
N ILE A 162 -23.23 28.10 -43.19
CA ILE A 162 -24.35 28.32 -42.27
C ILE A 162 -24.93 29.69 -42.61
N LYS A 163 -26.09 29.72 -43.30
CA LYS A 163 -26.68 31.00 -43.72
C LYS A 163 -27.73 31.37 -42.70
N TRP A 164 -27.63 32.61 -42.25
CA TRP A 164 -28.66 33.28 -41.48
C TRP A 164 -29.39 34.22 -42.43
N LEU A 165 -30.61 33.85 -42.82
CA LEU A 165 -31.43 34.67 -43.69
C LEU A 165 -32.22 35.63 -42.82
N VAL A 166 -31.93 36.93 -42.91
CA VAL A 166 -32.72 37.96 -42.24
C VAL A 166 -33.98 38.22 -43.08
N LYS A 167 -35.17 37.99 -42.52
CA LYS A 167 -36.44 38.25 -43.22
C LYS A 167 -36.63 39.75 -43.44
N GLY A 168 -36.91 40.15 -44.68
CA GLY A 168 -37.32 41.52 -45.04
C GLY A 168 -36.23 42.43 -45.64
N LYS A 169 -35.01 41.93 -45.88
CA LYS A 169 -33.94 42.62 -46.63
C LYS A 169 -33.21 41.61 -47.52
N ASP A 170 -32.37 42.09 -48.45
CA ASP A 170 -31.51 41.22 -49.28
C ASP A 170 -30.82 40.18 -48.38
N PRO A 171 -30.90 38.87 -48.73
CA PRO A 171 -30.42 37.80 -47.87
C PRO A 171 -28.93 37.95 -47.61
N ARG A 172 -28.56 38.39 -46.40
CA ARG A 172 -27.17 38.48 -45.98
C ARG A 172 -26.67 37.09 -45.64
N VAL A 173 -25.84 36.54 -46.51
CA VAL A 173 -25.18 35.26 -46.24
C VAL A 173 -24.08 35.49 -45.22
N LEU A 174 -24.35 35.17 -43.95
CA LEU A 174 -23.36 35.20 -42.88
C LEU A 174 -22.54 33.90 -42.87
N GLY A 175 -21.60 33.77 -43.80
CA GLY A 175 -20.77 32.58 -44.00
C GLY A 175 -19.27 32.86 -43.97
N TYR A 176 -18.46 31.79 -44.05
CA TYR A 176 -17.03 31.94 -44.32
C TYR A 176 -16.80 32.59 -45.69
N GLU A 177 -15.96 33.63 -45.75
CA GLU A 177 -15.53 34.19 -47.02
C GLU A 177 -14.62 33.22 -47.77
N ARG A 178 -14.86 33.09 -49.08
CA ARG A 178 -14.46 32.01 -50.00
C ARG A 178 -12.96 31.97 -50.36
N GLY A 179 -12.06 32.42 -49.49
CA GLY A 179 -10.65 32.66 -49.85
C GLY A 179 -9.61 31.65 -49.37
N ASP A 180 -9.88 30.91 -48.29
CA ASP A 180 -8.86 30.10 -47.59
C ASP A 180 -8.84 28.66 -48.11
N THR A 181 -8.47 28.47 -49.37
CA THR A 181 -8.55 27.19 -50.10
C THR A 181 -7.60 26.08 -49.58
N ASN A 182 -6.64 26.41 -48.72
CA ASN A 182 -5.62 25.46 -48.21
C ASN A 182 -5.77 25.09 -46.72
N LEU A 183 -6.96 25.25 -46.11
CA LEU A 183 -7.17 24.90 -44.69
C LEU A 183 -6.83 23.44 -44.35
N ARG A 184 -6.85 22.52 -45.33
CA ARG A 184 -6.55 21.09 -45.14
C ARG A 184 -5.06 20.80 -44.87
N ASP A 185 -4.18 21.60 -45.46
CA ASP A 185 -2.72 21.39 -45.40
C ASP A 185 -2.08 22.14 -44.23
N LEU A 186 -2.87 22.91 -43.49
CA LEU A 186 -2.40 23.60 -42.30
C LEU A 186 -2.12 22.62 -41.16
N ARG A 187 -1.08 22.94 -40.40
CA ARG A 187 -0.84 22.30 -39.10
C ARG A 187 -2.07 22.44 -38.22
N ASP A 188 -2.29 21.49 -37.31
CA ASP A 188 -3.49 21.48 -36.45
C ASP A 188 -3.70 22.79 -35.69
N ASP A 189 -2.61 23.45 -35.30
CA ASP A 189 -2.68 24.71 -34.59
C ASP A 189 -3.18 25.87 -35.44
N GLU A 190 -2.67 25.96 -36.66
CA GLU A 190 -3.08 26.98 -37.61
C GLU A 190 -4.47 26.69 -38.17
N PHE A 191 -4.78 25.43 -38.45
CA PHE A 191 -6.11 24.98 -38.85
C PHE A 191 -7.15 25.34 -37.80
N MET A 192 -6.95 24.95 -36.54
CA MET A 192 -7.89 25.24 -35.47
C MET A 192 -8.02 26.75 -35.23
N SER A 193 -6.91 27.50 -35.22
CA SER A 193 -6.95 28.96 -35.03
C SER A 193 -7.71 29.68 -36.15
N ARG A 194 -7.49 29.30 -37.41
CA ARG A 194 -8.17 29.91 -38.57
C ARG A 194 -9.61 29.45 -38.71
N ALA A 195 -9.85 28.13 -38.66
CA ALA A 195 -11.18 27.55 -38.79
C ALA A 195 -12.09 28.10 -37.71
N LEU A 196 -11.65 28.09 -36.45
CA LEU A 196 -12.40 28.72 -35.38
C LEU A 196 -12.44 30.24 -35.58
N GLY A 197 -11.30 30.93 -35.64
CA GLY A 197 -11.25 32.39 -35.70
C GLY A 197 -12.17 33.05 -36.73
N ALA A 198 -12.32 32.43 -37.91
CA ALA A 198 -13.22 32.88 -38.97
C ALA A 198 -14.72 32.74 -38.62
N VAL A 199 -15.16 31.68 -37.94
CA VAL A 199 -16.58 31.59 -37.47
C VAL A 199 -16.86 32.68 -36.44
N ARG A 200 -15.87 33.07 -35.63
CA ARG A 200 -16.14 33.80 -34.38
C ARG A 200 -16.46 35.24 -34.66
N LYS A 201 -15.49 35.90 -35.28
CA LYS A 201 -15.53 37.35 -35.48
C LYS A 201 -16.69 37.71 -36.41
N HIS A 202 -16.92 36.88 -37.43
CA HIS A 202 -17.92 37.14 -38.44
C HIS A 202 -19.34 36.76 -37.96
N CYS A 203 -19.54 35.56 -37.42
CA CYS A 203 -20.88 35.08 -37.06
C CYS A 203 -21.39 35.76 -35.78
N HIS A 204 -20.57 35.84 -34.71
CA HIS A 204 -21.03 36.39 -33.43
C HIS A 204 -21.38 37.88 -33.52
N SER A 205 -20.53 38.70 -34.15
CA SER A 205 -20.78 40.14 -34.27
C SER A 205 -22.09 40.44 -35.02
N GLN A 206 -22.32 39.70 -36.11
CA GLN A 206 -23.46 39.93 -37.00
C GLN A 206 -24.77 39.38 -36.43
N VAL A 207 -24.75 38.18 -35.84
CA VAL A 207 -25.95 37.60 -35.19
C VAL A 207 -26.35 38.46 -33.98
N MET A 208 -25.39 38.88 -33.15
CA MET A 208 -25.69 39.76 -32.00
C MET A 208 -26.18 41.14 -32.43
N LYS A 209 -25.80 41.62 -33.61
CA LYS A 209 -26.34 42.87 -34.17
C LYS A 209 -27.78 42.69 -34.64
N ALA A 210 -28.05 41.61 -35.39
CA ALA A 210 -29.38 41.30 -35.91
C ALA A 210 -30.39 40.99 -34.80
N MET A 211 -29.96 40.31 -33.72
CA MET A 211 -30.76 40.13 -32.51
C MET A 211 -31.14 41.45 -31.85
N ARG A 212 -30.17 42.36 -31.70
CA ARG A 212 -30.40 43.68 -31.08
C ARG A 212 -31.35 44.55 -31.89
N SER A 213 -31.40 44.38 -33.20
CA SER A 213 -32.36 45.07 -34.08
C SER A 213 -33.72 44.39 -34.15
N GLY A 214 -33.95 43.27 -33.45
CA GLY A 214 -35.22 42.54 -33.46
C GLY A 214 -35.57 41.93 -34.83
N GLU A 215 -34.58 41.72 -35.70
CA GLU A 215 -34.82 41.17 -37.03
C GLU A 215 -35.07 39.65 -36.94
N SER A 216 -36.11 39.17 -37.62
CA SER A 216 -36.42 37.73 -37.67
C SER A 216 -35.39 37.03 -38.55
N MET A 217 -34.70 36.03 -37.98
CA MET A 217 -33.68 35.25 -38.68
C MET A 217 -34.18 33.82 -38.95
N GLU A 218 -34.01 33.37 -40.18
CA GLU A 218 -34.19 31.98 -40.58
C GLU A 218 -32.82 31.33 -40.73
N ARG A 219 -32.59 30.28 -39.94
CA ARG A 219 -31.30 29.59 -39.84
C ARG A 219 -31.31 28.38 -40.78
N THR A 220 -30.24 28.25 -41.57
CA THR A 220 -29.97 27.04 -42.36
C THR A 220 -28.68 26.41 -41.86
N GLY A 221 -28.62 25.07 -41.81
CA GLY A 221 -27.43 24.34 -41.33
C GLY A 221 -27.43 23.97 -39.85
N ASP A 222 -28.59 23.87 -39.20
CA ASP A 222 -28.76 23.51 -37.79
C ASP A 222 -28.03 22.21 -37.39
N VAL A 223 -28.07 21.22 -38.28
CA VAL A 223 -27.39 19.92 -38.08
C VAL A 223 -25.88 20.13 -37.94
N LEU A 224 -25.29 20.98 -38.79
CA LEU A 224 -23.87 21.26 -38.76
C LEU A 224 -23.46 22.06 -37.52
N LEU A 225 -24.27 23.03 -37.11
CA LEU A 225 -24.04 23.81 -35.90
C LEU A 225 -24.09 22.91 -34.65
N ALA A 226 -25.03 21.96 -34.61
CA ALA A 226 -25.15 20.98 -33.54
C ALA A 226 -23.96 20.01 -33.52
N GLU A 227 -23.52 19.49 -34.69
CA GLU A 227 -22.32 18.65 -34.81
C GLU A 227 -21.06 19.41 -34.35
N LEU A 228 -20.91 20.68 -34.73
CA LEU A 228 -19.79 21.53 -34.31
C LEU A 228 -19.75 21.72 -32.80
N HIS A 229 -20.91 22.03 -32.23
CA HIS A 229 -21.06 22.23 -30.80
C HIS A 229 -20.69 20.97 -30.03
N ASP A 230 -21.16 19.80 -30.48
CA ASP A 230 -20.83 18.51 -29.90
C ASP A 230 -19.31 18.21 -30.01
N LEU A 231 -18.70 18.43 -31.17
CA LEU A 231 -17.25 18.25 -31.35
C LEU A 231 -16.43 19.13 -30.40
N ILE A 232 -16.78 20.42 -30.28
CA ILE A 232 -16.08 21.36 -29.39
C ILE A 232 -16.26 20.98 -27.94
N ARG A 233 -17.47 20.57 -27.54
CA ARG A 233 -17.74 20.12 -26.16
C ARG A 233 -16.97 18.84 -25.82
N ARG A 234 -16.85 17.89 -26.76
CA ARG A 234 -16.03 16.69 -26.58
C ARG A 234 -14.54 17.03 -26.45
N MET A 235 -14.02 17.91 -27.31
CA MET A 235 -12.64 18.40 -27.19
C MET A 235 -12.40 19.08 -25.83
N LEU A 236 -13.35 19.88 -25.35
CA LEU A 236 -13.31 20.50 -24.03
C LEU A 236 -13.30 19.48 -22.88
N GLY A 237 -14.05 18.39 -23.02
CA GLY A 237 -14.07 17.31 -22.03
C GLY A 237 -12.70 16.67 -21.82
N HIS A 238 -11.87 16.59 -22.88
CA HIS A 238 -10.53 16.01 -22.80
C HIS A 238 -9.42 17.01 -22.44
N THR A 239 -9.65 18.33 -22.56
CA THR A 239 -8.63 19.34 -22.21
C THR A 239 -8.11 19.23 -20.77
N GLY A 240 -8.98 18.88 -19.82
CA GLY A 240 -8.61 18.78 -18.40
C GLY A 240 -7.61 17.65 -18.09
N GLN A 241 -7.52 16.65 -18.97
CA GLN A 241 -6.63 15.50 -18.84
C GLN A 241 -5.27 15.72 -19.50
N LEU A 242 -5.10 16.80 -20.27
CA LEU A 242 -3.87 17.11 -20.98
C LEU A 242 -2.95 18.01 -20.14
N ALA A 243 -1.65 17.81 -20.31
CA ALA A 243 -0.61 18.63 -19.67
C ALA A 243 0.32 19.28 -20.70
N GLY A 244 1.06 20.30 -20.26
CA GLY A 244 2.11 20.96 -21.03
C GLY A 244 1.62 21.60 -22.33
N ALA A 245 2.41 21.43 -23.40
CA ALA A 245 2.19 22.09 -24.69
C ALA A 245 0.83 21.77 -25.33
N ARG A 246 0.29 20.56 -25.14
CA ARG A 246 -1.01 20.13 -25.69
C ARG A 246 -2.17 20.89 -25.07
N ARG A 247 -2.11 21.11 -23.76
CA ARG A 247 -3.12 21.91 -23.04
C ARG A 247 -3.05 23.38 -23.46
N ILE A 248 -1.84 23.94 -23.50
CA ILE A 248 -1.62 25.32 -23.95
C ILE A 248 -2.16 25.53 -25.37
N PHE A 249 -1.94 24.56 -26.25
CA PHE A 249 -2.48 24.58 -27.61
C PHE A 249 -4.02 24.67 -27.64
N LEU A 250 -4.72 23.82 -26.89
CA LEU A 250 -6.19 23.83 -26.86
C LEU A 250 -6.76 25.06 -26.15
N GLU A 251 -6.11 25.54 -25.10
CA GLU A 251 -6.46 26.80 -24.43
C GLU A 251 -6.29 28.00 -25.38
N ALA A 252 -5.24 28.01 -26.21
CA ALA A 252 -5.04 29.04 -27.23
C ALA A 252 -6.12 29.03 -28.32
N CYS A 253 -6.77 27.89 -28.57
CA CYS A 253 -7.92 27.78 -29.46
C CYS A 253 -9.21 28.40 -28.89
N LYS A 254 -9.21 28.77 -27.60
CA LYS A 254 -10.34 29.40 -26.89
C LYS A 254 -11.65 28.61 -26.98
N LEU A 255 -11.57 27.27 -26.93
CA LEU A 255 -12.71 26.36 -27.11
C LEU A 255 -13.88 26.63 -26.13
N SER A 256 -13.61 27.14 -24.92
CA SER A 256 -14.65 27.51 -23.96
C SER A 256 -15.49 28.70 -24.43
N GLU A 257 -14.84 29.71 -25.01
CA GLU A 257 -15.52 30.86 -25.61
C GLU A 257 -16.37 30.41 -26.80
N TRP A 258 -15.96 29.35 -27.50
CA TRP A 258 -16.75 28.72 -28.56
C TRP A 258 -17.99 27.99 -28.08
N ASP A 259 -17.86 27.17 -27.05
CA ASP A 259 -19.01 26.45 -26.49
C ASP A 259 -20.09 27.44 -26.03
N MET A 260 -19.69 28.58 -25.44
CA MET A 260 -20.60 29.66 -25.07
C MET A 260 -21.28 30.28 -26.29
N VAL A 261 -20.51 30.70 -27.30
CA VAL A 261 -21.07 31.31 -28.52
C VAL A 261 -22.02 30.36 -29.24
N LEU A 262 -21.66 29.07 -29.36
CA LEU A 262 -22.51 28.08 -30.02
C LEU A 262 -23.78 27.79 -29.22
N THR A 263 -23.70 27.83 -27.89
CA THR A 263 -24.87 27.72 -27.01
C THR A 263 -25.82 28.90 -27.23
N ASP A 264 -25.30 30.13 -27.31
CA ASP A 264 -26.10 31.33 -27.60
C ASP A 264 -26.72 31.29 -29.00
N LEU A 265 -25.95 30.86 -30.01
CA LEU A 265 -26.47 30.70 -31.38
C LEU A 265 -27.53 29.61 -31.48
N ARG A 266 -27.49 28.60 -30.60
CA ARG A 266 -28.48 27.54 -30.56
C ARG A 266 -29.78 28.02 -29.94
N SER A 267 -29.71 28.79 -28.85
CA SER A 267 -30.89 29.39 -28.19
C SER A 267 -31.57 30.46 -29.06
N ALA A 268 -30.79 31.22 -29.83
CA ALA A 268 -31.23 32.21 -30.80
C ALA A 268 -32.26 31.73 -31.83
N GLY A 269 -32.07 30.49 -32.32
CA GLY A 269 -32.81 29.93 -33.44
C GLY A 269 -33.96 29.02 -33.04
N ALA A 270 -34.21 28.84 -31.74
CA ALA A 270 -35.39 28.12 -31.29
C ALA A 270 -36.63 28.92 -31.71
N PRO A 271 -37.55 28.35 -32.52
CA PRO A 271 -38.78 29.06 -32.86
C PRO A 271 -39.45 29.47 -31.55
N ALA A 272 -39.72 30.77 -31.37
CA ALA A 272 -40.47 31.26 -30.24
C ALA A 272 -41.74 30.42 -30.19
N GLY A 273 -41.81 29.48 -29.24
CA GLY A 273 -42.88 28.52 -29.16
C GLY A 273 -44.16 29.33 -29.18
N GLY A 274 -44.94 29.18 -30.25
CA GLY A 274 -46.25 29.78 -30.37
C GLY A 274 -47.08 29.19 -29.26
N GLY A 275 -47.03 29.80 -28.07
CA GLY A 275 -48.02 29.64 -27.02
C GLY A 275 -49.33 30.04 -27.66
N LYS A 276 -50.08 29.01 -28.08
CA LYS A 276 -51.48 29.17 -28.44
C LYS A 276 -52.26 29.58 -27.20
#